data_AF-A0A7W1FRW0-F1
#
_entry.id   AF-A0A7W1FRW0-F1
#
_cell.length_a   1.000
_cell.length_b   1.000
_cell.length_c   1.000
_cell.angle_alpha   90.00
_cell.angle_beta   90.00
_cell.angle_gamma   90.00
#
_symmetry.space_group_name_H-M   'P 1'
#
loop_
_entity.id
_entity.type
_entity.pdbx_description
1 polymer ?
#
loop_
_entity_poly.entity_id
_entity_poly.type
_entity_poly.pdbx_seq_one_letter_code
_entity_poly.pdbx_strand_id
1 'polypeptide(L)' 'MTRRAGLYDPMYEHDACGLGFVARLDGRRTRETIEEGLEVLHNLE' A
#
# COMPACT_ATOMS: atom_id res chain seq x y z
N MET A 1 -1.55 -3.48 35.92
CA MET A 1 -2.89 -3.59 35.30
C MET A 1 -2.83 -2.87 33.96
N THR A 2 -2.56 -3.58 32.87
CA THR A 2 -2.55 -2.96 31.54
C THR A 2 -3.84 -3.37 30.85
N ARG A 3 -4.73 -2.40 30.68
CA ARG A 3 -6.02 -2.52 30.02
C ARG A 3 -5.78 -3.02 28.59
N ARG A 4 -6.19 -4.26 28.26
CA ARG A 4 -6.09 -4.78 26.89
C ARG A 4 -6.84 -3.83 25.97
N ALA A 5 -6.14 -3.26 24.99
CA ALA A 5 -6.65 -2.26 24.07
C ALA A 5 -7.57 -2.92 23.02
N GLY A 6 -8.84 -3.14 23.37
CA GLY A 6 -9.86 -3.59 22.41
C GLY A 6 -9.67 -5.02 21.89
N LEU A 7 -10.32 -5.32 20.76
CA LEU A 7 -10.27 -6.63 20.06
C LEU A 7 -8.96 -6.86 19.29
N TYR A 8 -8.00 -5.93 19.39
CA TYR A 8 -6.74 -6.03 18.69
C TYR A 8 -5.78 -6.97 19.44
N ASP A 9 -5.27 -7.98 18.73
CA ASP A 9 -4.24 -8.88 19.23
C ASP A 9 -2.93 -8.62 18.45
N PRO A 10 -1.89 -8.06 19.10
CA PRO A 10 -0.60 -7.79 18.48
C PRO A 10 0.09 -9.02 17.88
N MET A 11 -0.33 -10.25 18.24
CA MET A 11 0.20 -11.47 17.64
C MET A 11 -0.14 -11.59 16.14
N TYR A 12 -1.18 -10.90 15.68
CA TYR A 12 -1.54 -10.80 14.25
C TYR A 12 -1.03 -9.52 13.59
N GLU A 13 -0.16 -8.76 14.27
CA GLU A 13 0.52 -7.63 13.68
C GLU A 13 1.60 -8.15 12.74
N HIS A 14 1.37 -7.97 11.44
CA HIS A 14 2.38 -8.16 10.40
C HIS A 14 2.94 -6.79 10.04
N ASP A 15 4.23 -6.70 9.68
CA ASP A 15 4.81 -5.48 9.13
C ASP A 15 3.86 -4.96 8.04
N ALA A 16 3.51 -3.67 8.14
CA ALA A 16 2.59 -3.06 7.21
C ALA A 16 3.23 -3.06 5.81
N CYS A 17 2.90 -4.06 5.00
CA CYS A 17 3.32 -4.09 3.60
C CYS A 17 2.83 -2.81 2.92
N GLY A 18 3.74 -2.09 2.26
CA GLY A 18 3.46 -0.80 1.67
C GLY A 18 2.37 -0.86 0.59
N LEU A 19 1.70 0.28 0.39
CA LEU A 19 0.69 0.49 -0.64
C LEU A 19 1.00 1.77 -1.40
N GLY A 20 0.87 1.73 -2.72
CA GLY A 20 0.88 2.93 -3.56
C GLY A 20 -0.12 2.81 -4.70
N PHE A 21 -0.50 3.96 -5.27
CA PHE A 21 -1.40 4.03 -6.42
C PHE A 21 -0.95 5.10 -7.39
N VAL A 22 -1.26 4.91 -8.67
CA VAL A 22 -1.02 5.88 -9.76
C VAL A 22 -2.28 5.97 -10.61
N ALA A 23 -2.62 7.18 -11.06
CA ALA A 23 -3.79 7.44 -11.89
C ALA A 23 -3.57 8.65 -12.79
N ARG A 24 -4.00 8.54 -14.04
CA ARG A 24 -4.02 9.68 -14.97
C ARG A 24 -5.35 10.42 -14.87
N LEU A 25 -5.27 11.73 -14.69
CA LEU A 25 -6.45 12.60 -14.64
C LEU A 25 -6.95 13.02 -16.02
N ASP A 26 -6.13 12.85 -17.07
CA ASP A 26 -6.49 13.22 -18.44
C ASP A 26 -7.34 12.15 -19.17
N GLY A 27 -7.59 11.00 -18.52
CA GLY A 27 -8.40 9.91 -19.04
C GLY A 27 -7.83 9.22 -20.29
N ARG A 28 -6.61 9.56 -20.69
CA ARG A 28 -5.98 8.96 -21.88
C ARG A 28 -5.45 7.57 -21.56
N ARG A 29 -5.82 6.61 -22.39
CA ARG A 29 -5.31 5.24 -22.30
C ARG A 29 -3.88 5.17 -22.85
N THR A 30 -2.92 4.90 -21.98
CA THR A 30 -1.51 4.63 -22.34
C THR A 30 -0.95 3.47 -21.50
N ARG A 31 0.26 2.97 -21.82
CA ARG A 31 0.96 1.95 -21.02
C ARG A 31 1.74 2.53 -19.84
N GLU A 32 1.93 3.85 -19.82
CA GLU A 32 2.72 4.59 -18.83
C GLU A 32 2.29 4.29 -17.38
N THR A 33 0.98 4.27 -17.10
CA THR A 33 0.45 3.95 -15.75
C THR A 33 0.84 2.54 -15.26
N ILE A 34 1.11 1.60 -16.17
CA ILE A 34 1.62 0.27 -15.79
C ILE A 34 3.10 0.35 -15.42
N GLU A 35 3.89 1.13 -16.17
CA GLU A 35 5.32 1.33 -15.90
C GLU A 35 5.52 2.06 -14.56
N GLU A 36 4.76 3.13 -14.33
CA GLU A 36 4.71 3.84 -13.05
C GLU A 36 4.27 2.93 -11.90
N GLY A 37 3.26 2.06 -12.11
CA GLY A 37 2.80 1.11 -11.11
C GLY A 37 3.85 0.08 -10.71
N LEU A 38 4.66 -0.38 -11.67
CA LEU A 38 5.79 -1.28 -11.38
C LEU A 38 6.91 -0.54 -10.62
N GLU A 39 7.16 0.72 -10.95
CA GLU A 39 8.11 1.56 -10.21
C GLU A 39 7.66 1.82 -8.77
N VAL A 40 6.37 2.06 -8.54
CA VAL A 40 5.81 2.12 -7.19
C VAL A 40 6.12 0.83 -6.43
N LEU A 41 5.80 -0.34 -6.99
CA LEU A 41 6.07 -1.63 -6.35
C LEU A 41 7.56 -1.85 -6.05
N HIS A 42 8.44 -1.41 -6.96
CA HIS A 42 9.89 -1.51 -6.76
C HIS A 42 10.38 -0.69 -5.57
N ASN A 43 9.73 0.44 -5.27
CA ASN A 43 10.10 1.37 -4.21
C ASN A 43 9.38 1.09 -2.86
N LEU A 44 8.53 0.05 -2.79
CA LEU A 44 7.91 -0.41 -1.54
C LEU A 44 8.86 -1.43 -0.88
N GLU A 45 9.89 -0.94 -0.21
CA GLU A 45 10.74 -1.74 0.71
C GLU A 45 10.07 -1.91 2.08
#